data_AF-A0A2H0NZP2-F1
#
_entry.id   AF-A0A2H0NZP2-F1
#
_cell.length_a   1.000
_cell.length_b   1.000
_cell.length_c   1.000
_cell.angle_alpha   90.00
_cell.angle_beta   90.00
_cell.angle_gamma   90.00
#
_symmetry.space_group_name_H-M   'P 1'
#
loop_
_entity.id
_entity.type
_entity.pdbx_description
1 polymer ?
#
loop_
_entity_poly.entity_id
_entity_poly.type
_entity_poly.pdbx_seq_one_letter_code
_entity_poly.pdbx_strand_id
1 'polypeptide(L)'
;MASIPDAEQDVEINLAQYVEMLSRRRWIVVSITAAVFLSAAAYAFLSTPVFRAGTLLNVERANKGIAQQGIGVESDDDEYFQTQYKLITSDTSLDRAYAALKLANSRDFSSGLQSLRDAVTIVPVPKTRLCYVNADSTDPKLAMELSRTLSEYFVEQNLNNQMFMSKDVLDALQMRAKGVDAQRINESLPSVVNNKLVQDIKGQIFSAEAQLADLRMKYTASHPVVRSLQSRIASMRAVLTTEVNNIVQSLKTELSGQLQGNNVRIIDPPKLPVKPIRPRKALALVFGLLGGLILGIFTALIIEMLDQTVRTHEDVERKLGLPFLGLIPYTRHKKNAKVFEQLLSSDVSLLSEAFRNLRTMIGYAEAVEGEPVILVTSSVQEEGKSFVAANMAVALSQLGQKVLLIDGDLRRPRQHRNFHLSNEVGVSDFLSGAVASPEDIIQKSGVVNLDII
;
A
#
# COMPACT_ATOMS: atom_id res chain seq x y z
N MET A 1 33.68 8.21 -47.33
CA MET A 1 32.71 7.61 -46.39
C MET A 1 33.50 6.70 -45.46
N ALA A 2 34.01 7.28 -44.37
CA ALA A 2 34.69 6.53 -43.33
C ALA A 2 33.63 6.06 -42.32
N SER A 3 33.55 4.74 -42.13
CA SER A 3 32.66 4.08 -41.19
C SER A 3 33.04 4.47 -39.76
N ILE A 4 32.07 5.04 -39.03
CA ILE A 4 32.12 5.26 -37.59
C ILE A 4 32.11 3.88 -36.93
N PRO A 5 33.04 3.52 -36.02
CA PRO A 5 32.91 2.30 -35.25
C PRO A 5 31.81 2.49 -34.21
N ASP A 6 30.78 1.65 -34.25
CA ASP A 6 29.80 1.50 -33.19
C ASP A 6 30.52 1.03 -31.92
N ALA A 7 30.73 1.95 -30.99
CA ALA A 7 31.13 1.63 -29.63
C ALA A 7 29.86 1.30 -28.83
N GLU A 8 29.42 0.06 -28.86
CA GLU A 8 28.66 -0.51 -27.74
C GLU A 8 29.60 -0.55 -26.53
N GLN A 9 29.66 0.56 -25.80
CA GLN A 9 30.17 0.55 -24.44
C GLN A 9 29.12 -0.16 -23.58
N ASP A 10 29.38 -1.43 -23.29
CA ASP A 10 28.75 -2.13 -22.18
C ASP A 10 28.94 -1.26 -20.93
N VAL A 11 27.87 -0.61 -20.49
CA VAL A 11 27.83 0.10 -19.21
C VAL A 11 27.86 -0.97 -18.14
N GLU A 12 29.06 -1.44 -17.79
CA GLU A 12 29.26 -2.28 -16.61
C GLU A 12 28.79 -1.48 -15.40
N ILE A 13 27.61 -1.84 -14.87
CA ILE A 13 27.06 -1.26 -13.65
C ILE A 13 27.97 -1.69 -12.50
N ASN A 14 28.96 -0.86 -12.19
CA ASN A 14 29.91 -1.14 -11.13
C ASN A 14 29.24 -0.88 -9.77
N LEU A 15 28.65 -1.93 -9.18
CA LEU A 15 27.96 -1.87 -7.88
C LEU A 15 28.83 -1.27 -6.77
N ALA A 16 30.16 -1.39 -6.85
CA ALA A 16 31.08 -0.80 -5.89
C ALA A 16 30.99 0.74 -5.87
N GLN A 17 30.80 1.37 -7.03
CA GLN A 17 30.66 2.83 -7.14
C GLN A 17 29.38 3.33 -6.45
N TYR A 18 28.26 2.60 -6.59
CA TYR A 18 27.00 2.94 -5.91
C TYR A 18 27.08 2.77 -4.39
N VAL A 19 27.76 1.73 -3.91
CA VAL A 19 27.99 1.52 -2.47
C VAL A 19 28.85 2.65 -1.90
N GLU A 20 29.88 3.07 -2.62
CA GLU A 20 30.72 4.19 -2.22
C GLU A 20 29.93 5.50 -2.18
N MET A 21 29.13 5.79 -3.22
CA MET A 21 28.23 6.95 -3.27
C MET A 21 27.28 6.97 -2.06
N LEU A 22 26.63 5.85 -1.74
CA LEU A 22 25.71 5.74 -0.61
C LEU A 22 26.42 5.88 0.75
N SER A 23 27.64 5.36 0.87
CA SER A 23 28.42 5.47 2.12
C SER A 23 28.75 6.92 2.49
N ARG A 24 28.97 7.78 1.47
CA ARG A 24 29.27 9.21 1.64
C ARG A 24 28.06 9.98 2.18
N ARG A 25 26.84 9.57 1.82
CA ARG A 25 25.57 10.21 2.23
C ARG A 25 24.79 9.39 3.25
N ARG A 26 25.45 8.45 3.96
CA ARG A 26 24.80 7.54 4.93
C ARG A 26 23.95 8.26 5.99
N TRP A 27 24.36 9.45 6.42
CA TRP A 27 23.60 10.25 7.38
C TRP A 27 22.28 10.79 6.84
N ILE A 28 22.18 11.04 5.52
CA ILE A 28 20.94 11.41 4.84
C ILE A 28 20.00 10.22 4.78
N VAL A 29 20.52 9.04 4.42
CA VAL A 29 19.73 7.80 4.39
C VAL A 29 19.17 7.52 5.78
N VAL A 30 20.01 7.59 6.82
CA VAL A 30 19.61 7.36 8.22
C VAL A 30 18.59 8.39 8.69
N SER A 31 18.78 9.68 8.41
CA SER A 31 17.86 10.74 8.88
C SER A 31 16.47 10.61 8.25
N ILE A 32 16.41 10.37 6.94
CA ILE A 32 15.14 10.18 6.22
C ILE A 32 14.46 8.90 6.68
N THR A 33 15.21 7.79 6.79
CA THR A 33 14.66 6.53 7.30
C THR A 33 14.09 6.70 8.70
N ALA A 34 14.83 7.37 9.59
CA ALA A 34 14.38 7.64 10.95
C ALA A 34 13.12 8.53 10.97
N ALA A 35 13.06 9.58 10.15
CA ALA A 35 11.89 10.47 10.08
C ALA A 35 10.63 9.73 9.60
N VAL A 36 10.73 8.92 8.55
CA VAL A 36 9.61 8.12 8.04
C VAL A 36 9.21 7.04 9.04
N PHE A 37 10.19 6.35 9.63
CA PHE A 37 9.93 5.33 10.64
C PHE A 37 9.24 5.91 11.89
N LEU A 38 9.72 7.05 12.41
CA LEU A 38 9.11 7.74 13.54
C LEU A 38 7.69 8.20 13.21
N SER A 39 7.44 8.66 11.99
CA SER A 39 6.09 9.05 11.54
C SER A 39 5.15 7.83 11.47
N ALA A 40 5.61 6.71 10.92
CA ALA A 40 4.85 5.46 10.88
C ALA A 40 4.60 4.89 12.29
N ALA A 41 5.59 4.99 13.18
CA ALA A 41 5.46 4.63 14.59
C ALA A 41 4.44 5.54 15.28
N ALA A 42 4.54 6.85 15.12
CA ALA A 42 3.57 7.81 15.66
C ALA A 42 2.15 7.46 15.18
N TYR A 43 1.95 7.22 13.89
CA TYR A 43 0.67 6.74 13.37
C TYR A 43 0.21 5.44 14.03
N ALA A 44 1.08 4.43 14.15
CA ALA A 44 0.74 3.13 14.73
C ALA A 44 0.38 3.16 16.22
N PHE A 45 0.98 4.09 16.99
CA PHE A 45 0.78 4.21 18.43
C PHE A 45 -0.26 5.27 18.83
N LEU A 46 -0.44 6.33 18.04
CA LEU A 46 -1.42 7.39 18.32
C LEU A 46 -2.79 7.13 17.66
N SER A 47 -2.87 6.30 16.62
CA SER A 47 -4.16 5.97 16.01
C SER A 47 -5.06 5.24 17.01
N THR A 48 -6.36 5.57 16.98
CA THR A 48 -7.35 4.94 17.84
C THR A 48 -7.46 3.44 17.54
N PRO A 49 -7.31 2.57 18.55
CA PRO A 49 -7.44 1.13 18.37
C PRO A 49 -8.89 0.76 18.02
N VAL A 50 -9.05 -0.16 17.07
CA VAL A 50 -10.35 -0.72 16.69
C VAL A 50 -10.40 -2.18 17.11
N PHE A 51 -11.48 -2.56 17.79
CA PHE A 51 -11.73 -3.90 18.29
C PHE A 51 -12.85 -4.56 17.49
N ARG A 52 -12.77 -5.88 17.36
CA ARG A 52 -13.77 -6.70 16.65
C ARG A 52 -14.35 -7.74 17.58
N ALA A 53 -15.66 -7.83 17.64
CA ALA A 53 -16.37 -8.93 18.28
C ALA A 53 -17.27 -9.62 17.25
N GLY A 54 -17.37 -10.95 17.32
CA GLY A 54 -18.11 -11.75 16.36
C GLY A 54 -18.98 -12.79 17.05
N THR A 55 -20.21 -12.93 16.56
CA THR A 55 -21.15 -13.99 16.95
C THR A 55 -21.15 -15.04 15.86
N LEU A 56 -21.03 -16.31 16.23
CA LEU A 56 -21.09 -17.42 15.29
C LEU A 56 -22.55 -17.89 15.16
N LEU A 57 -23.10 -17.78 13.95
CA LEU A 57 -24.44 -18.24 13.60
C LEU A 57 -24.37 -19.49 12.74
N ASN A 58 -25.27 -20.44 12.99
CA ASN A 58 -25.59 -21.52 12.06
C ASN A 58 -26.88 -21.15 11.32
N VAL A 59 -26.83 -21.15 10.00
CA VAL A 59 -27.95 -20.87 9.10
C VAL A 59 -28.27 -22.16 8.35
N GLU A 60 -29.39 -22.77 8.68
CA GLU A 60 -29.89 -23.98 8.04
C GLU A 60 -31.04 -23.62 7.10
N ARG A 61 -31.04 -24.23 5.91
CA ARG A 61 -32.18 -24.17 5.00
C ARG A 61 -33.26 -25.14 5.48
N ALA A 62 -34.52 -24.74 5.43
CA ALA A 62 -35.62 -25.65 5.73
C ALA A 62 -35.62 -26.71 4.63
N ASN A 63 -35.54 -27.99 5.01
CA ASN A 63 -35.53 -29.08 4.04
C ASN A 63 -36.76 -28.92 3.11
N LYS A 64 -36.52 -28.65 1.83
CA LYS A 64 -37.53 -28.90 0.80
C LYS A 64 -37.83 -30.39 0.89
N GLY A 65 -39.08 -30.75 1.18
CA GLY A 65 -39.51 -32.14 1.29
C GLY A 65 -39.05 -32.98 0.10
N ILE A 66 -38.81 -34.26 0.35
CA ILE A 66 -38.29 -35.30 -0.54
C ILE A 66 -38.95 -35.24 -1.94
N ALA A 67 -38.41 -34.43 -2.84
CA ALA A 67 -38.76 -34.42 -4.25
C ALA A 67 -37.62 -33.75 -5.03
N GLN A 68 -37.03 -34.51 -5.95
CA GLN A 68 -35.92 -34.15 -6.83
C GLN A 68 -34.52 -34.24 -6.22
N GLN A 69 -34.05 -35.48 -6.03
CA GLN A 69 -32.65 -35.81 -6.26
C GLN A 69 -32.36 -35.65 -7.76
N GLY A 70 -31.85 -34.48 -8.14
CA GLY A 70 -31.32 -34.21 -9.47
C GLY A 70 -29.99 -33.47 -9.30
N ILE A 71 -28.94 -33.98 -9.94
CA ILE A 71 -27.56 -33.50 -9.87
C ILE A 71 -27.52 -32.04 -10.35
N GLY A 72 -27.31 -31.10 -9.42
CA GLY A 72 -27.20 -29.66 -9.70
C GLY A 72 -27.58 -28.71 -8.54
N VAL A 73 -27.31 -29.08 -7.28
CA VAL A 73 -27.85 -28.38 -6.09
C VAL A 73 -26.89 -27.35 -5.47
N GLU A 74 -25.58 -27.36 -5.80
CA GLU A 74 -24.61 -26.46 -5.13
C GLU A 74 -24.84 -24.97 -5.41
N SER A 75 -25.30 -24.58 -6.61
CA SER A 75 -25.49 -23.16 -6.96
C SER A 75 -26.66 -22.48 -6.23
N ASP A 76 -27.69 -23.23 -5.81
CA ASP A 76 -28.88 -22.71 -5.11
C ASP A 76 -28.60 -22.48 -3.61
N ASP A 77 -27.63 -23.20 -3.04
CA ASP A 77 -27.25 -23.06 -1.64
C ASP A 77 -26.44 -21.79 -1.39
N ASP A 78 -25.49 -21.47 -2.27
CA ASP A 78 -24.71 -20.22 -2.18
C ASP A 78 -25.61 -18.97 -2.29
N GLU A 79 -26.58 -18.98 -3.21
CA GLU A 79 -27.55 -17.88 -3.34
C GLU A 79 -28.40 -17.71 -2.08
N TYR A 80 -28.90 -18.82 -1.50
CA TYR A 80 -29.65 -18.79 -0.25
C TYR A 80 -28.83 -18.14 0.88
N PHE A 81 -27.58 -18.57 1.09
CA PHE A 81 -26.72 -18.03 2.14
C PHE A 81 -26.43 -16.54 1.91
N GLN A 82 -26.14 -16.14 0.67
CA GLN A 82 -25.92 -14.72 0.34
C GLN A 82 -27.15 -13.86 0.63
N THR A 83 -28.37 -14.35 0.35
CA THR A 83 -29.60 -13.66 0.74
C THR A 83 -29.70 -13.52 2.26
N GLN A 84 -29.45 -14.59 3.02
CA GLN A 84 -29.50 -14.54 4.49
C GLN A 84 -28.49 -13.55 5.05
N TYR A 85 -27.26 -13.51 4.49
CA TYR A 85 -26.25 -12.55 4.91
C TYR A 85 -26.71 -11.10 4.65
N LYS A 86 -27.26 -10.81 3.47
CA LYS A 86 -27.79 -9.46 3.17
C LYS A 86 -28.96 -9.06 4.08
N LEU A 87 -29.79 -10.01 4.52
CA LEU A 87 -30.90 -9.74 5.43
C LEU A 87 -30.41 -9.35 6.84
N ILE A 88 -29.34 -9.98 7.32
CA ILE A 88 -28.70 -9.61 8.60
C ILE A 88 -28.19 -8.16 8.54
N THR A 89 -27.58 -7.74 7.42
CA THR A 89 -27.09 -6.37 7.21
C THR A 89 -28.10 -5.44 6.55
N SER A 90 -29.39 -5.78 6.57
CA SER A 90 -30.43 -4.95 5.97
C SER A 90 -30.65 -3.66 6.77
N ASP A 91 -31.12 -2.61 6.12
CA ASP A 91 -31.31 -1.29 6.76
C ASP A 91 -32.26 -1.37 7.94
N THR A 92 -33.30 -2.21 7.87
CA THR A 92 -34.22 -2.43 8.98
C THR A 92 -33.54 -3.10 10.19
N SER A 93 -32.63 -4.04 9.96
CA SER A 93 -31.84 -4.68 11.03
C SER A 93 -30.85 -3.70 11.65
N LEU A 94 -30.15 -2.92 10.81
CA LEU A 94 -29.18 -1.93 11.26
C LEU A 94 -29.86 -0.77 12.00
N ASP A 95 -31.00 -0.27 11.51
CA ASP A 95 -31.76 0.81 12.16
C ASP A 95 -32.28 0.39 13.54
N ARG A 96 -32.78 -0.84 13.67
CA ARG A 96 -33.23 -1.34 14.97
C ARG A 96 -32.08 -1.51 15.94
N ALA A 97 -30.94 -2.03 15.50
CA ALA A 97 -29.74 -2.11 16.34
C ALA A 97 -29.22 -0.71 16.72
N TYR A 98 -29.25 0.24 15.79
CA TYR A 98 -28.86 1.64 16.01
C TYR A 98 -29.73 2.31 17.07
N ALA A 99 -31.05 2.11 17.01
CA ALA A 99 -31.99 2.62 17.99
C ALA A 99 -31.87 1.92 19.34
N ALA A 100 -31.75 0.59 19.36
CA ALA A 100 -31.67 -0.22 20.58
C ALA A 100 -30.44 0.13 21.42
N LEU A 101 -29.28 0.31 20.77
CA LEU A 101 -28.02 0.63 21.43
C LEU A 101 -27.79 2.15 21.58
N LYS A 102 -28.76 2.98 21.16
CA LYS A 102 -28.67 4.46 21.19
C LYS A 102 -27.37 4.96 20.57
N LEU A 103 -27.00 4.40 19.41
CA LEU A 103 -25.69 4.62 18.77
C LEU A 103 -25.46 6.07 18.34
N ALA A 104 -26.51 6.89 18.23
CA ALA A 104 -26.41 8.33 18.03
C ALA A 104 -25.56 9.05 19.09
N ASN A 105 -25.47 8.50 20.30
CA ASN A 105 -24.66 9.06 21.39
C ASN A 105 -23.22 8.51 21.42
N SER A 106 -22.90 7.52 20.58
CA SER A 106 -21.58 6.92 20.52
C SER A 106 -20.65 7.70 19.57
N ARG A 107 -19.36 7.75 19.90
CA ARG A 107 -18.36 8.46 19.08
C ARG A 107 -18.18 7.85 17.69
N ASP A 108 -18.35 6.53 17.57
CA ASP A 108 -18.09 5.80 16.33
C ASP A 108 -19.23 5.95 15.31
N PHE A 109 -20.46 6.08 15.79
CA PHE A 109 -21.66 6.01 14.96
C PHE A 109 -22.48 7.31 14.93
N SER A 110 -21.93 8.41 15.46
CA SER A 110 -22.60 9.73 15.45
C SER A 110 -22.88 10.26 14.04
N SER A 111 -22.19 9.75 13.02
CA SER A 111 -22.38 10.09 11.61
C SER A 111 -23.61 9.43 10.96
N GLY A 112 -24.33 8.57 11.69
CA GLY A 112 -25.57 7.93 11.24
C GLY A 112 -25.40 6.47 10.79
N LEU A 113 -26.37 5.95 10.04
CA LEU A 113 -26.45 4.52 9.72
C LEU A 113 -25.31 4.01 8.82
N GLN A 114 -24.69 4.88 8.02
CA GLN A 114 -23.63 4.46 7.10
C GLN A 114 -22.37 3.99 7.82
N SER A 115 -21.97 4.64 8.92
CA SER A 115 -20.82 4.18 9.73
C SER A 115 -21.10 2.85 10.41
N LEU A 116 -22.36 2.58 10.76
CA LEU A 116 -22.78 1.28 11.27
C LEU A 116 -22.67 0.19 10.21
N ARG A 117 -23.11 0.48 8.97
CA ARG A 117 -23.01 -0.45 7.84
C ARG A 117 -21.55 -0.83 7.57
N ASP A 118 -20.63 0.13 7.62
CA ASP A 118 -19.20 -0.12 7.38
C ASP A 118 -18.52 -0.90 8.53
N ALA A 119 -19.06 -0.80 9.75
CA ALA A 119 -18.56 -1.49 10.93
C ALA A 119 -19.04 -2.94 11.05
N VAL A 120 -20.14 -3.32 10.40
CA VAL A 120 -20.73 -4.65 10.48
C VAL A 120 -20.34 -5.47 9.26
N THR A 121 -19.75 -6.64 9.48
CA THR A 121 -19.32 -7.52 8.39
C THR A 121 -19.71 -8.96 8.66
N ILE A 122 -20.23 -9.63 7.63
CA ILE A 122 -20.56 -11.05 7.70
C ILE A 122 -19.47 -11.84 7.00
N VAL A 123 -18.88 -12.78 7.73
CA VAL A 123 -17.79 -13.61 7.22
C VAL A 123 -18.26 -15.07 7.24
N PRO A 124 -18.61 -15.66 6.08
CA PRO A 124 -18.97 -17.06 6.01
C PRO A 124 -17.76 -17.95 6.28
N VAL A 125 -17.98 -19.09 6.92
CA VAL A 125 -16.95 -20.12 7.12
C VAL A 125 -17.02 -21.09 5.93
N PRO A 126 -15.96 -21.18 5.09
CA PRO A 126 -15.99 -21.94 3.84
C PRO A 126 -16.42 -23.39 4.04
N LYS A 127 -17.27 -23.89 3.13
CA LYS A 127 -17.80 -25.27 3.14
C LYS A 127 -18.58 -25.64 4.41
N THR A 128 -19.20 -24.67 5.06
CA THR A 128 -20.04 -24.89 6.24
C THR A 128 -21.29 -24.01 6.20
N ARG A 129 -22.26 -24.31 7.07
CA ARG A 129 -23.47 -23.52 7.30
C ARG A 129 -23.27 -22.40 8.33
N LEU A 130 -22.01 -22.08 8.63
CA LEU A 130 -21.65 -21.15 9.70
C LEU A 130 -21.23 -19.80 9.13
N CYS A 131 -21.62 -18.72 9.79
CA CYS A 131 -21.12 -17.38 9.50
C CYS A 131 -20.84 -16.60 10.78
N TYR A 132 -19.81 -15.74 10.73
CA TYR A 132 -19.54 -14.76 11.78
C TYR A 132 -20.25 -13.46 11.45
N VAL A 133 -21.06 -12.96 12.39
CA VAL A 133 -21.58 -11.59 12.38
C VAL A 133 -20.62 -10.73 13.19
N ASN A 134 -19.68 -10.08 12.52
CA ASN A 134 -18.66 -9.25 13.16
C ASN A 134 -19.12 -7.80 13.24
N ALA A 135 -18.77 -7.15 14.34
CA ALA A 135 -18.93 -5.72 14.53
C ALA A 135 -17.60 -5.11 15.00
N ASP A 136 -17.23 -3.99 14.39
CA ASP A 136 -16.02 -3.23 14.67
C ASP A 136 -16.35 -1.93 15.42
N SER A 137 -15.65 -1.63 16.51
CA SER A 137 -15.80 -0.39 17.27
C SER A 137 -14.50 -0.03 18.01
N THR A 138 -14.32 1.25 18.33
CA THR A 138 -13.25 1.71 19.22
C THR A 138 -13.49 1.30 20.67
N ASP A 139 -14.74 1.04 21.06
CA ASP A 139 -15.11 0.47 22.35
C ASP A 139 -15.31 -1.06 22.24
N PRO A 140 -14.49 -1.87 22.94
CA PRO A 140 -14.64 -3.33 22.98
C PRO A 140 -16.04 -3.81 23.39
N LYS A 141 -16.68 -3.11 24.34
CA LYS A 141 -18.02 -3.49 24.84
C LYS A 141 -19.07 -3.23 23.77
N LEU A 142 -18.99 -2.08 23.12
CA LEU A 142 -19.92 -1.70 22.07
C LEU A 142 -19.83 -2.66 20.87
N ALA A 143 -18.62 -3.06 20.46
CA ALA A 143 -18.43 -4.07 19.42
C ALA A 143 -19.15 -5.39 19.77
N MET A 144 -19.00 -5.86 21.01
CA MET A 144 -19.62 -7.09 21.50
C MET A 144 -21.15 -6.97 21.56
N GLU A 145 -21.68 -5.89 22.13
CA GLU A 145 -23.12 -5.65 22.23
C GLU A 145 -23.77 -5.48 20.85
N LEU A 146 -23.09 -4.83 19.91
CA LEU A 146 -23.57 -4.67 18.55
C LEU A 146 -23.67 -5.99 17.81
N SER A 147 -22.60 -6.81 17.84
CA SER A 147 -22.62 -8.15 17.25
C SER A 147 -23.70 -9.03 17.86
N ARG A 148 -23.87 -8.97 19.19
CA ARG A 148 -24.92 -9.70 19.92
C ARG A 148 -26.31 -9.27 19.46
N THR A 149 -26.59 -7.97 19.52
CA THR A 149 -27.91 -7.40 19.24
C THR A 149 -28.36 -7.71 17.82
N LEU A 150 -27.46 -7.57 16.84
CA LEU A 150 -27.78 -7.90 15.43
C LEU A 150 -28.08 -9.39 15.25
N SER A 151 -27.32 -10.25 15.91
CA SER A 151 -27.48 -11.70 15.82
C SER A 151 -28.78 -12.17 16.49
N GLU A 152 -29.06 -11.68 17.70
CA GLU A 152 -30.29 -11.96 18.44
C GLU A 152 -31.51 -11.44 17.66
N TYR A 153 -31.43 -10.23 17.13
CA TYR A 153 -32.50 -9.65 16.31
C TYR A 153 -32.79 -10.50 15.06
N PHE A 154 -31.76 -10.94 14.34
CA PHE A 154 -31.95 -11.77 13.16
C PHE A 154 -32.59 -13.12 13.51
N VAL A 155 -32.14 -13.78 14.58
CA VAL A 155 -32.75 -15.03 15.06
C VAL A 155 -34.21 -14.81 15.45
N GLU A 156 -34.51 -13.74 16.19
CA GLU A 156 -35.87 -13.40 16.60
C GLU A 156 -36.79 -13.11 15.41
N GLN A 157 -36.32 -12.34 14.41
CA GLN A 157 -37.08 -12.08 13.19
C GLN A 157 -37.33 -13.37 12.40
N ASN A 158 -36.33 -14.26 12.30
CA ASN A 158 -36.49 -15.54 11.62
C ASN A 158 -37.56 -16.40 12.31
N LEU A 159 -37.48 -16.52 13.64
CA LEU A 159 -38.46 -17.24 14.45
C LEU A 159 -39.86 -16.63 14.34
N ASN A 160 -39.99 -15.29 14.40
CA ASN A 160 -41.27 -14.61 14.28
C ASN A 160 -41.91 -14.82 12.90
N ASN A 161 -41.12 -14.74 11.82
CA ASN A 161 -41.60 -15.02 10.47
C ASN A 161 -42.09 -16.46 10.33
N GLN A 162 -41.37 -17.43 10.91
CA GLN A 162 -41.79 -18.83 10.94
C GLN A 162 -43.06 -19.04 11.77
N MET A 163 -43.13 -18.42 12.96
CA MET A 163 -44.27 -18.52 13.86
C MET A 163 -45.53 -17.89 13.28
N PHE A 164 -45.42 -16.76 12.57
CA PHE A 164 -46.55 -16.11 11.92
C PHE A 164 -47.12 -16.99 10.79
N MET A 165 -46.26 -17.51 9.91
CA MET A 165 -46.66 -18.48 8.88
C MET A 165 -47.30 -19.73 9.50
N SER A 166 -46.75 -20.21 10.62
CA SER A 166 -47.32 -21.35 11.30
C SER A 166 -48.64 -21.05 11.99
N LYS A 167 -48.82 -19.86 12.56
CA LYS A 167 -50.02 -19.49 13.29
C LYS A 167 -51.23 -19.42 12.35
N ASP A 168 -51.10 -18.79 11.18
CA ASP A 168 -52.20 -18.68 10.21
C ASP A 168 -52.69 -20.07 9.75
N VAL A 169 -51.74 -20.99 9.50
CA VAL A 169 -52.06 -22.36 9.12
C VAL A 169 -52.63 -23.15 10.31
N LEU A 170 -52.08 -22.99 11.52
CA LEU A 170 -52.59 -23.65 12.72
C LEU A 170 -53.99 -23.15 13.10
N ASP A 171 -54.26 -21.86 13.00
CA ASP A 171 -55.58 -21.27 13.26
C ASP A 171 -56.60 -21.84 12.26
N ALA A 172 -56.25 -21.95 10.97
CA ALA A 172 -57.09 -22.60 9.96
C ALA A 172 -57.32 -24.10 10.26
N LEU A 173 -56.30 -24.83 10.70
CA LEU A 173 -56.41 -26.25 11.09
C LEU A 173 -57.22 -26.46 12.38
N GLN A 174 -57.09 -25.57 13.37
CA GLN A 174 -57.85 -25.62 14.62
C GLN A 174 -59.32 -25.27 14.41
N MET A 175 -59.63 -24.30 13.54
CA MET A 175 -61.02 -23.98 13.16
C MET A 175 -61.70 -25.16 12.48
N ARG A 176 -60.97 -25.94 11.66
CA ARG A 176 -61.44 -27.20 11.08
C ARG A 176 -61.77 -28.24 12.16
N ALA A 177 -60.94 -28.39 13.19
CA ALA A 177 -61.17 -29.33 14.29
C ALA A 177 -62.40 -28.96 15.15
N LYS A 178 -62.81 -27.69 15.15
CA LYS A 178 -64.00 -27.18 15.86
C LYS A 178 -65.31 -27.29 15.07
N GLY A 179 -65.31 -27.91 13.89
CA GLY A 179 -66.54 -28.19 13.12
C GLY A 179 -67.10 -27.00 12.33
N VAL A 180 -66.33 -25.92 12.17
CA VAL A 180 -66.68 -24.82 11.25
C VAL A 180 -66.54 -25.33 9.80
N ASP A 181 -67.54 -25.07 8.94
CA ASP A 181 -67.64 -25.53 7.55
C ASP A 181 -66.28 -25.65 6.85
N ALA A 182 -65.72 -26.86 6.85
CA ALA A 182 -64.38 -27.14 6.33
C ALA A 182 -64.24 -26.69 4.86
N GLN A 183 -65.36 -26.68 4.12
CA GLN A 183 -65.41 -26.28 2.73
C GLN A 183 -65.20 -24.76 2.54
N ARG A 184 -65.73 -23.89 3.41
CA ARG A 184 -65.53 -22.43 3.31
C ARG A 184 -64.11 -22.02 3.70
N ILE A 185 -63.53 -22.69 4.69
CA ILE A 185 -62.17 -22.42 5.17
C ILE A 185 -61.15 -22.82 4.11
N ASN A 186 -61.34 -23.98 3.49
CA ASN A 186 -60.50 -24.46 2.40
C ASN A 186 -60.46 -23.47 1.22
N GLU A 187 -61.58 -22.82 0.93
CA GLU A 187 -61.67 -21.79 -0.13
C GLU A 187 -61.07 -20.44 0.26
N SER A 188 -60.68 -20.24 1.52
CA SER A 188 -60.04 -19.02 2.02
C SER A 188 -58.52 -19.14 2.18
N LEU A 189 -57.96 -20.36 2.12
CA LEU A 189 -56.53 -20.58 2.22
C LEU A 189 -55.81 -20.04 0.97
N PRO A 190 -54.86 -19.11 1.08
CA PRO A 190 -54.16 -18.54 -0.07
C PRO A 190 -53.54 -19.60 -0.99
N SER A 191 -52.96 -20.65 -0.42
CA SER A 191 -52.34 -21.77 -1.16
C SER A 191 -53.35 -22.62 -1.93
N VAL A 192 -54.62 -22.66 -1.51
CA VAL A 192 -55.71 -23.36 -2.20
C VAL A 192 -56.34 -22.44 -3.25
N VAL A 193 -56.55 -21.16 -2.92
CA VAL A 193 -57.10 -20.14 -3.84
C VAL A 193 -56.18 -19.90 -5.04
N ASN A 194 -54.87 -19.89 -4.84
CA ASN A 194 -53.88 -19.64 -5.88
C ASN A 194 -53.48 -20.92 -6.66
N ASN A 195 -54.02 -22.08 -6.32
CA ASN A 195 -53.72 -23.31 -7.03
C ASN A 195 -54.45 -23.33 -8.38
N LYS A 196 -53.69 -23.43 -9.47
CA LYS A 196 -54.20 -23.39 -10.84
C LYS A 196 -55.24 -24.48 -11.13
N LEU A 197 -55.01 -25.71 -10.67
CA LEU A 197 -55.95 -26.82 -10.85
C LEU A 197 -57.27 -26.57 -10.11
N VAL A 198 -57.21 -26.01 -8.90
CA VAL A 198 -58.39 -25.62 -8.12
C VAL A 198 -59.17 -24.51 -8.84
N GLN A 199 -58.50 -23.51 -9.38
CA GLN A 199 -59.12 -22.43 -10.16
C GLN A 199 -59.80 -22.97 -11.43
N ASP A 200 -59.11 -23.84 -12.17
CA ASP A 200 -59.63 -24.45 -13.40
C ASP A 200 -60.88 -25.30 -13.13
N ILE A 201 -60.84 -26.15 -12.09
CA ILE A 201 -62.00 -26.98 -11.70
C ILE A 201 -63.17 -26.11 -11.22
N LYS A 202 -62.91 -25.05 -10.43
CA LYS A 202 -63.95 -24.09 -10.02
C LYS A 202 -64.60 -23.40 -11.22
N GLY A 203 -63.80 -22.98 -12.20
CA GLY A 203 -64.31 -22.38 -13.44
C GLY A 203 -65.18 -23.36 -14.26
N GLN A 204 -64.76 -24.64 -14.33
CA GLN A 204 -65.54 -25.69 -14.97
C GLN A 204 -66.85 -26.00 -14.24
N ILE A 205 -66.84 -26.01 -12.90
CA ILE A 205 -68.05 -26.17 -12.09
C ILE A 205 -69.00 -25.00 -12.31
N PHE A 206 -68.50 -23.76 -12.28
CA PHE A 206 -69.31 -22.56 -12.47
C PHE A 206 -69.98 -22.54 -13.86
N SER A 207 -69.23 -22.85 -14.92
CA SER A 207 -69.77 -22.94 -16.27
C SER A 207 -70.80 -24.07 -16.44
N ALA A 208 -70.58 -25.23 -15.81
CA ALA A 208 -71.53 -26.34 -15.81
C ALA A 208 -72.80 -26.03 -14.99
N GLU A 209 -72.67 -25.30 -13.89
CA GLU A 209 -73.80 -24.83 -13.07
C GLU A 209 -74.66 -23.80 -13.80
N ALA A 210 -74.03 -22.87 -14.53
CA ALA A 210 -74.74 -21.93 -15.40
C ALA A 210 -75.56 -22.67 -16.48
N GLN A 211 -74.94 -23.66 -17.15
CA GLN A 211 -75.65 -24.52 -18.10
C GLN A 211 -76.79 -25.29 -17.43
N LEU A 212 -76.58 -25.81 -16.22
CA LEU A 212 -77.62 -26.51 -15.47
C LEU A 212 -78.79 -25.59 -15.11
N ALA A 213 -78.54 -24.34 -14.77
CA ALA A 213 -79.57 -23.34 -14.50
C ALA A 213 -80.42 -23.06 -15.76
N ASP A 214 -79.78 -22.88 -16.91
CA ASP A 214 -80.46 -22.70 -18.20
C ASP A 214 -81.32 -23.91 -18.60
N LEU A 215 -80.79 -25.12 -18.41
CA LEU A 215 -81.54 -26.34 -18.69
C LEU A 215 -82.71 -26.56 -17.72
N ARG A 216 -82.59 -26.16 -16.45
CA ARG A 216 -83.67 -26.25 -15.46
C ARG A 216 -84.85 -25.32 -15.75
N MET A 217 -84.65 -24.27 -16.53
CA MET A 217 -85.77 -23.43 -17.02
C MET A 217 -86.60 -24.12 -18.11
N LYS A 218 -86.01 -25.09 -18.83
CA LYS A 218 -86.61 -25.75 -20.00
C LYS A 218 -87.05 -27.19 -19.74
N TYR A 219 -86.43 -27.86 -18.77
CA TYR A 219 -86.62 -29.28 -18.48
C TYR A 219 -86.87 -29.52 -17.00
N THR A 220 -87.64 -30.56 -16.69
CA THR A 220 -87.85 -31.02 -15.31
C THR A 220 -86.59 -31.67 -14.74
N ALA A 221 -86.46 -31.68 -13.41
CA ALA A 221 -85.29 -32.21 -12.71
C ALA A 221 -84.95 -33.68 -13.06
N SER A 222 -85.93 -34.45 -13.54
CA SER A 222 -85.80 -35.86 -13.90
C SER A 222 -85.30 -36.10 -15.34
N HIS A 223 -85.13 -35.05 -16.15
CA HIS A 223 -84.70 -35.18 -17.55
C HIS A 223 -83.27 -35.78 -17.65
N PRO A 224 -83.00 -36.72 -18.57
CA PRO A 224 -81.71 -37.40 -18.66
C PRO A 224 -80.51 -36.45 -18.77
N VAL A 225 -80.65 -35.35 -19.52
CA VAL A 225 -79.59 -34.34 -19.72
C VAL A 225 -79.34 -33.50 -18.45
N VAL A 226 -80.39 -33.24 -17.66
CA VAL A 226 -80.26 -32.53 -16.38
C VAL A 226 -79.57 -33.44 -15.35
N ARG A 227 -79.90 -34.73 -15.33
CA ARG A 227 -79.26 -35.72 -14.45
C ARG A 227 -77.80 -35.97 -14.82
N SER A 228 -77.45 -36.10 -16.10
CA SER A 228 -76.06 -36.31 -16.52
C SER A 228 -75.18 -35.11 -16.16
N LEU A 229 -75.68 -33.88 -16.34
CA LEU A 229 -74.95 -32.67 -15.97
C LEU A 229 -74.83 -32.50 -14.45
N GLN A 230 -75.88 -32.84 -13.69
CA GLN A 230 -75.81 -32.89 -12.23
C GLN A 230 -74.76 -33.90 -11.73
N SER A 231 -74.72 -35.10 -12.31
CA SER A 231 -73.71 -36.12 -11.96
C SER A 231 -72.30 -35.63 -12.29
N ARG A 232 -72.11 -34.92 -13.41
CA ARG A 232 -70.82 -34.33 -13.78
C ARG A 232 -70.38 -33.23 -12.83
N ILE A 233 -71.30 -32.36 -12.39
CA ILE A 233 -71.02 -31.35 -11.36
C ILE A 233 -70.67 -32.02 -10.04
N ALA A 234 -71.40 -33.07 -9.65
CA ALA A 234 -71.12 -33.82 -8.43
C ALA A 234 -69.73 -34.48 -8.46
N SER A 235 -69.34 -35.08 -9.59
CA SER A 235 -67.98 -35.66 -9.74
C SER A 235 -66.89 -34.58 -9.71
N MET A 236 -67.09 -33.44 -10.37
CA MET A 236 -66.12 -32.34 -10.32
C MET A 236 -65.96 -31.76 -8.90
N ARG A 237 -67.06 -31.64 -8.15
CA ARG A 237 -67.02 -31.24 -6.73
C ARG A 237 -66.28 -32.26 -5.86
N ALA A 238 -66.43 -33.55 -6.12
CA ALA A 238 -65.69 -34.60 -5.40
C ALA A 238 -64.18 -34.54 -5.67
N VAL A 239 -63.78 -34.33 -6.94
CA VAL A 239 -62.37 -34.14 -7.32
C VAL A 239 -61.80 -32.87 -6.66
N LEU A 240 -62.53 -31.75 -6.72
CA LEU A 240 -62.15 -30.50 -6.07
C LEU A 240 -61.91 -30.70 -4.56
N THR A 241 -62.82 -31.40 -3.87
CA THR A 241 -62.72 -31.65 -2.43
C THR A 241 -61.50 -32.51 -2.08
N THR A 242 -61.19 -33.49 -2.93
CA THR A 242 -60.03 -34.38 -2.74
C THR A 242 -58.72 -33.59 -2.92
N GLU A 243 -58.63 -32.79 -3.98
CA GLU A 243 -57.43 -31.99 -4.25
C GLU A 243 -57.18 -30.96 -3.16
N VAL A 244 -58.23 -30.28 -2.73
CA VAL A 244 -58.19 -29.36 -1.59
C VAL A 244 -57.71 -30.08 -0.32
N ASN A 245 -58.20 -31.29 -0.03
CA ASN A 245 -57.75 -32.05 1.13
C ASN A 245 -56.27 -32.47 1.02
N ASN A 246 -55.81 -32.84 -0.17
CA ASN A 246 -54.40 -33.16 -0.42
C ASN A 246 -53.50 -31.95 -0.15
N ILE A 247 -53.90 -30.76 -0.63
CA ILE A 247 -53.18 -29.50 -0.38
C ILE A 247 -53.15 -29.19 1.13
N VAL A 248 -54.29 -29.33 1.83
CA VAL A 248 -54.33 -29.08 3.27
C VAL A 248 -53.49 -30.09 4.05
N GLN A 249 -53.46 -31.35 3.63
CA GLN A 249 -52.67 -32.40 4.27
C GLN A 249 -51.16 -32.20 4.01
N SER A 250 -50.77 -31.78 2.81
CA SER A 250 -49.38 -31.43 2.52
C SER A 250 -48.94 -30.22 3.34
N LEU A 251 -49.77 -29.18 3.44
CA LEU A 251 -49.52 -28.02 4.31
C LEU A 251 -49.37 -28.41 5.77
N LYS A 252 -50.25 -29.29 6.29
CA LYS A 252 -50.15 -29.79 7.67
C LYS A 252 -48.83 -30.53 7.92
N THR A 253 -48.40 -31.33 6.95
CA THR A 253 -47.17 -32.12 7.03
C THR A 253 -45.94 -31.22 6.95
N GLU A 254 -45.93 -30.27 6.01
CA GLU A 254 -44.89 -29.26 5.85
C GLU A 254 -44.72 -28.41 7.11
N LEU A 255 -45.84 -27.93 7.68
CA LEU A 255 -45.83 -27.11 8.88
C LEU A 255 -45.30 -27.86 10.10
N SER A 256 -45.71 -29.12 10.25
CA SER A 256 -45.21 -29.98 11.33
C SER A 256 -43.71 -30.21 11.24
N GLY A 257 -43.14 -30.23 10.03
CA GLY A 257 -41.70 -30.31 9.79
C GLY A 257 -40.96 -28.99 10.01
N GLN A 258 -41.55 -27.87 9.59
CA GLN A 258 -40.96 -26.53 9.77
C GLN A 258 -40.92 -26.10 11.25
N LEU A 259 -41.93 -26.45 12.05
CA LEU A 259 -41.99 -26.13 13.48
C LEU A 259 -40.89 -26.83 14.31
N GLN A 260 -40.32 -27.93 13.83
CA GLN A 260 -39.28 -28.68 14.57
C GLN A 260 -37.86 -28.20 14.25
N GLY A 261 -37.66 -27.47 13.15
CA GLY A 261 -36.36 -26.95 12.74
C GLY A 261 -36.27 -25.45 12.98
N ASN A 262 -35.67 -25.01 14.09
CA ASN A 262 -35.17 -23.63 14.13
C ASN A 262 -34.00 -23.51 13.14
N ASN A 263 -34.25 -22.79 12.04
CA ASN A 263 -33.36 -22.60 10.90
C ASN A 263 -32.17 -21.69 11.17
N VAL A 264 -32.19 -20.90 12.24
CA VAL A 264 -31.05 -20.03 12.59
C VAL A 264 -30.76 -20.13 14.07
N ARG A 265 -29.51 -20.47 14.43
CA ARG A 265 -29.11 -20.63 15.83
C ARG A 265 -27.78 -19.94 16.11
N ILE A 266 -27.68 -19.32 17.28
CA ILE A 266 -26.40 -18.83 17.80
C ILE A 266 -25.61 -20.02 18.34
N ILE A 267 -24.41 -20.24 17.80
CA ILE A 267 -23.49 -21.32 18.18
C ILE A 267 -22.50 -20.84 19.23
N ASP A 268 -21.84 -19.69 18.98
CA ASP A 268 -20.93 -19.05 19.94
C ASP A 268 -21.33 -17.57 20.08
N PRO A 269 -21.74 -17.12 21.28
CA PRO A 269 -22.03 -15.70 21.53
C PRO A 269 -20.74 -14.87 21.48
N PRO A 270 -20.84 -13.55 21.25
CA PRO A 270 -19.67 -12.71 21.11
C PRO A 270 -18.98 -12.53 22.47
N LYS A 271 -17.65 -12.59 22.45
CA LYS A 271 -16.77 -12.40 23.62
C LYS A 271 -16.16 -11.00 23.58
N LEU A 272 -15.84 -10.46 24.75
CA LEU A 272 -15.20 -9.15 24.86
C LEU A 272 -13.79 -9.19 24.24
N PRO A 273 -13.50 -8.40 23.20
CA PRO A 273 -12.20 -8.46 22.52
C PRO A 273 -11.09 -7.80 23.37
N VAL A 274 -10.03 -8.57 23.62
CA VAL A 274 -8.89 -8.12 24.45
C VAL A 274 -7.82 -7.41 23.61
N LYS A 275 -7.73 -7.70 22.31
CA LYS A 275 -6.71 -7.14 21.41
C LYS A 275 -7.38 -6.38 20.25
N PRO A 276 -6.86 -5.20 19.87
CA PRO A 276 -7.35 -4.49 18.71
C PRO A 276 -6.90 -5.17 17.41
N ILE A 277 -7.74 -5.08 16.38
CA ILE A 277 -7.45 -5.60 15.03
C ILE A 277 -6.72 -4.57 14.16
N ARG A 278 -6.87 -3.27 14.46
CA ARG A 278 -6.23 -2.15 13.76
C ARG A 278 -5.80 -1.06 14.75
N PRO A 279 -4.70 -0.32 14.44
CA PRO A 279 -3.73 -0.61 13.39
C PRO A 279 -2.87 -1.84 13.74
N ARG A 280 -2.42 -2.57 12.72
CA ARG A 280 -1.46 -3.67 12.91
C ARG A 280 -0.07 -3.07 13.10
N LYS A 281 0.28 -2.74 14.35
CA LYS A 281 1.49 -1.99 14.72
C LYS A 281 2.76 -2.54 14.06
N ALA A 282 2.95 -3.85 14.10
CA ALA A 282 4.12 -4.49 13.48
C ALA A 282 4.23 -4.24 11.97
N LEU A 283 3.13 -4.34 11.23
CA LEU A 283 3.12 -4.08 9.79
C LEU A 283 3.42 -2.61 9.49
N ALA A 284 2.82 -1.68 10.23
CA ALA A 284 3.07 -0.25 10.05
C ALA A 284 4.56 0.09 10.27
N LEU A 285 5.20 -0.50 11.29
CA LEU A 285 6.63 -0.30 11.56
C LEU A 285 7.52 -0.90 10.45
N VAL A 286 7.20 -2.11 9.96
CA VAL A 286 7.94 -2.75 8.87
C VAL A 286 7.84 -1.92 7.58
N PHE A 287 6.63 -1.49 7.20
CA PHE A 287 6.44 -0.63 6.04
C PHE A 287 7.09 0.75 6.21
N GLY A 288 7.05 1.32 7.41
CA GLY A 288 7.74 2.57 7.73
C GLY A 288 9.26 2.45 7.59
N LEU A 289 9.85 1.35 8.06
CA LEU A 289 11.29 1.09 7.94
C LEU A 289 11.72 0.88 6.49
N LEU A 290 11.04 -0.03 5.78
CA LEU A 290 11.37 -0.35 4.38
C LEU A 290 11.13 0.85 3.46
N GLY A 291 9.98 1.52 3.60
CA GLY A 291 9.67 2.72 2.84
C GLY A 291 10.64 3.87 3.14
N GLY A 292 11.01 4.06 4.41
CA GLY A 292 12.01 5.04 4.83
C GLY A 292 13.39 4.77 4.24
N LEU A 293 13.83 3.50 4.22
CA LEU A 293 15.11 3.10 3.64
C LEU A 293 15.16 3.39 2.14
N ILE A 294 14.12 2.99 1.40
CA ILE A 294 14.02 3.21 -0.05
C ILE A 294 14.05 4.71 -0.35
N LEU A 295 13.23 5.50 0.35
CA LEU A 295 13.18 6.95 0.18
C LEU A 295 14.52 7.62 0.55
N GLY A 296 15.18 7.15 1.60
CA GLY A 296 16.48 7.63 2.04
C GLY A 296 17.58 7.38 1.02
N ILE A 297 17.65 6.16 0.46
CA ILE A 297 18.57 5.80 -0.63
C ILE A 297 18.32 6.68 -1.85
N PHE A 298 17.06 6.78 -2.29
CA PHE A 298 16.70 7.56 -3.47
C PHE A 298 17.07 9.04 -3.30
N THR A 299 16.79 9.62 -2.14
CA THR A 299 17.14 11.01 -1.84
C THR A 299 18.66 11.22 -1.78
N ALA A 300 19.40 10.26 -1.20
CA ALA A 300 20.85 10.31 -1.18
C ALA A 300 21.46 10.29 -2.60
N LEU A 301 20.92 9.46 -3.49
CA LEU A 301 21.34 9.42 -4.89
C LEU A 301 21.04 10.72 -5.63
N ILE A 302 19.85 11.30 -5.45
CA ILE A 302 19.50 12.60 -6.06
C ILE A 302 20.47 13.69 -5.60
N ILE A 303 20.76 13.76 -4.30
CA ILE A 303 21.68 14.76 -3.76
C ILE A 303 23.10 14.55 -4.30
N GLU A 304 23.53 13.30 -4.50
CA GLU A 304 24.82 13.00 -5.11
C GLU A 304 24.86 13.38 -6.59
N MET A 305 23.79 13.15 -7.34
CA MET A 305 23.68 13.57 -8.75
C MET A 305 23.71 15.09 -8.92
N LEU A 306 23.25 15.85 -7.92
CA LEU A 306 23.31 17.31 -7.89
C LEU A 306 24.66 17.85 -7.39
N ASP A 307 25.51 17.01 -6.81
CA ASP A 307 26.83 17.41 -6.33
C ASP A 307 27.84 17.50 -7.49
N GLN A 308 28.20 18.73 -7.85
CA GLN A 308 29.13 18.98 -8.96
C GLN A 308 30.61 18.88 -8.56
N THR A 309 30.95 18.62 -7.30
CA THR A 309 32.35 18.60 -6.84
C THR A 309 33.22 17.58 -7.60
N VAL A 310 34.45 17.97 -7.93
CA VAL A 310 35.48 17.08 -8.51
C VAL A 310 36.18 16.39 -7.35
N ARG A 311 36.13 15.07 -7.28
CA ARG A 311 36.72 14.31 -6.16
C ARG A 311 37.66 13.20 -6.60
N THR A 312 37.47 12.71 -7.81
CA THR A 312 38.26 11.61 -8.38
C THR A 312 39.05 12.09 -9.59
N HIS A 313 40.09 11.34 -9.97
CA HIS A 313 40.84 11.60 -11.21
C HIS A 313 39.92 11.48 -12.45
N GLU A 314 39.02 10.49 -12.43
CA GLU A 314 37.96 10.33 -13.44
C GLU A 314 37.06 11.56 -13.57
N ASP A 315 36.75 12.25 -12.46
CA ASP A 315 35.98 13.50 -12.53
C ASP A 315 36.71 14.60 -13.29
N VAL A 316 38.03 14.70 -13.16
CA VAL A 316 38.83 15.71 -13.88
C VAL A 316 38.77 15.42 -15.39
N GLU A 317 39.09 14.20 -15.78
CA GLU A 317 39.13 13.80 -17.19
C GLU A 317 37.74 13.88 -17.85
N ARG A 318 36.71 13.36 -17.16
CA ARG A 318 35.34 13.32 -17.68
C ARG A 318 34.65 14.69 -17.70
N LYS A 319 34.80 15.50 -16.63
CA LYS A 319 34.08 16.78 -16.52
C LYS A 319 34.81 17.92 -17.25
N LEU A 320 36.15 17.90 -17.29
CA LEU A 320 36.94 18.99 -17.87
C LEU A 320 37.55 18.64 -19.23
N GLY A 321 37.64 17.35 -19.60
CA GLY A 321 38.31 16.93 -20.84
C GLY A 321 39.82 17.18 -20.82
N LEU A 322 40.41 17.33 -19.64
CA LEU A 322 41.83 17.62 -19.45
C LEU A 322 42.55 16.38 -18.89
N PRO A 323 43.82 16.15 -19.27
CA PRO A 323 44.60 15.04 -18.73
C PRO A 323 44.84 15.23 -17.23
N PHE A 324 44.65 14.17 -16.46
CA PHE A 324 44.96 14.19 -15.03
C PHE A 324 46.47 14.06 -14.80
N LEU A 325 47.12 15.14 -14.33
CA LEU A 325 48.58 15.16 -14.15
C LEU A 325 49.06 14.46 -12.88
N GLY A 326 48.22 14.37 -11.84
CA GLY A 326 48.58 13.67 -10.59
C GLY A 326 47.85 14.15 -9.35
N LEU A 327 47.92 13.34 -8.29
CA LEU A 327 47.32 13.63 -6.97
C LEU A 327 48.41 14.04 -5.98
N ILE A 328 48.23 15.20 -5.33
CA ILE A 328 49.09 15.65 -4.25
C ILE A 328 48.38 15.35 -2.92
N PRO A 329 48.95 14.49 -2.04
CA PRO A 329 48.32 14.18 -0.77
C PRO A 329 48.32 15.40 0.15
N TYR A 330 47.24 15.59 0.91
CA TYR A 330 47.20 16.63 1.93
C TYR A 330 48.17 16.30 3.06
N THR A 331 49.18 17.17 3.25
CA THR A 331 50.16 17.05 4.33
C THR A 331 50.09 18.24 5.27
N ARG A 332 50.08 17.98 6.57
CA ARG A 332 50.07 19.04 7.58
C ARG A 332 51.48 19.64 7.72
N HIS A 333 51.68 20.88 7.27
CA HIS A 333 52.97 21.57 7.42
C HIS A 333 53.28 21.94 8.87
N LYS A 334 54.54 21.73 9.28
CA LYS A 334 55.07 22.24 10.55
C LYS A 334 55.30 23.75 10.43
N LYS A 335 54.97 24.51 11.48
CA LYS A 335 54.95 25.99 11.48
C LYS A 335 56.27 26.68 11.08
N ASN A 336 57.40 26.00 11.13
CA ASN A 336 58.74 26.57 10.85
C ASN A 336 59.55 25.79 9.80
N ALA A 337 58.97 24.78 9.15
CA ALA A 337 59.66 24.00 8.12
C ALA A 337 59.51 24.70 6.76
N LYS A 338 60.57 24.67 5.94
CA LYS A 338 60.43 25.14 4.55
C LYS A 338 59.46 24.23 3.81
N VAL A 339 58.67 24.81 2.93
CA VAL A 339 57.56 24.13 2.27
C VAL A 339 58.02 22.89 1.47
N PHE A 340 59.25 22.93 0.97
CA PHE A 340 59.89 21.91 0.15
C PHE A 340 60.91 21.03 0.90
N GLU A 341 61.01 21.18 2.22
CA GLU A 341 62.01 20.46 3.03
C GLU A 341 61.82 18.94 2.95
N GLN A 342 60.58 18.46 2.87
CA GLN A 342 60.24 17.05 2.68
C GLN A 342 60.66 16.50 1.31
N LEU A 343 60.75 17.36 0.30
CA LEU A 343 61.20 17.01 -1.05
C LEU A 343 62.73 16.91 -1.17
N LEU A 344 63.44 17.62 -0.30
CA LEU A 344 64.90 17.59 -0.21
C LEU A 344 65.41 16.51 0.74
N SER A 345 64.61 16.08 1.72
CA SER A 345 64.97 14.96 2.60
C SER A 345 65.06 13.65 1.81
N SER A 346 66.06 12.82 2.14
CA SER A 346 66.31 11.51 1.51
C SER A 346 65.24 10.45 1.78
N ASP A 347 64.25 10.75 2.63
CA ASP A 347 63.16 9.85 2.95
C ASP A 347 62.15 9.79 1.79
N VAL A 348 61.79 8.56 1.38
CA VAL A 348 60.76 8.29 0.37
C VAL A 348 59.39 8.67 0.96
N SER A 349 59.04 9.95 0.88
CA SER A 349 57.75 10.47 1.30
C SER A 349 56.75 10.40 0.15
N LEU A 350 55.47 10.15 0.47
CA LEU A 350 54.38 10.14 -0.51
C LEU A 350 54.28 11.48 -1.27
N LEU A 351 54.62 12.58 -0.61
CA LEU A 351 54.64 13.92 -1.20
C LEU A 351 55.78 14.05 -2.22
N SER A 352 56.98 13.59 -1.86
CA SER A 352 58.16 13.64 -2.76
C SER A 352 57.91 12.82 -4.02
N GLU A 353 57.28 11.66 -3.89
CA GLU A 353 56.93 10.82 -5.04
C GLU A 353 55.81 11.43 -5.90
N ALA A 354 54.83 12.09 -5.28
CA ALA A 354 53.80 12.83 -6.01
C ALA A 354 54.39 13.94 -6.90
N PHE A 355 55.33 14.74 -6.37
CA PHE A 355 55.99 15.78 -7.15
C PHE A 355 56.98 15.25 -8.19
N ARG A 356 57.64 14.11 -7.94
CA ARG A 356 58.45 13.42 -8.96
C ARG A 356 57.59 12.94 -10.12
N ASN A 357 56.41 12.37 -9.83
CA ASN A 357 55.46 11.95 -10.85
C ASN A 357 54.92 13.13 -11.66
N LEU A 358 54.50 14.20 -10.98
CA LEU A 358 54.05 15.42 -11.67
C LEU A 358 55.15 16.02 -12.55
N ARG A 359 56.39 16.06 -12.07
CA ARG A 359 57.54 16.51 -12.87
C ARG A 359 57.72 15.68 -14.13
N THR A 360 57.64 14.35 -14.02
CA THR A 360 57.72 13.46 -15.19
C THR A 360 56.59 13.74 -16.18
N MET A 361 55.35 13.92 -15.70
CA MET A 361 54.20 14.24 -16.55
C MET A 361 54.35 15.60 -17.26
N ILE A 362 54.85 16.62 -16.56
CA ILE A 362 55.14 17.92 -17.16
C ILE A 362 56.26 17.81 -18.20
N GLY A 363 57.32 17.05 -17.93
CA GLY A 363 58.40 16.83 -18.89
C GLY A 363 57.91 16.16 -20.19
N TYR A 364 56.92 15.26 -20.09
CA TYR A 364 56.26 14.73 -21.28
C TYR A 364 55.46 15.78 -22.05
N ALA A 365 54.78 16.71 -21.36
CA ALA A 365 54.05 17.81 -22.01
C ALA A 365 55.00 18.83 -22.66
N GLU A 366 56.07 19.22 -21.98
CA GLU A 366 57.11 20.13 -22.50
C GLU A 366 57.77 19.56 -23.77
N ALA A 367 58.07 18.25 -23.78
CA ALA A 367 58.65 17.59 -24.95
C ALA A 367 57.73 17.62 -26.19
N VAL A 368 56.42 17.83 -25.99
CA VAL A 368 55.42 17.94 -27.06
C VAL A 368 55.23 19.38 -27.53
N GLU A 369 55.19 20.35 -26.61
CA GLU A 369 54.83 21.74 -26.91
C GLU A 369 56.03 22.70 -27.07
N GLY A 370 57.19 22.37 -26.51
CA GLY A 370 58.45 23.10 -26.73
C GLY A 370 58.58 24.46 -26.02
N GLU A 371 57.72 24.80 -25.06
CA GLU A 371 57.79 26.06 -24.31
C GLU A 371 58.41 25.90 -22.91
N PRO A 372 59.42 26.71 -22.52
CA PRO A 372 60.12 26.59 -21.24
C PRO A 372 59.40 27.28 -20.05
N VAL A 373 58.17 27.78 -20.24
CA VAL A 373 57.44 28.59 -19.24
C VAL A 373 56.17 27.88 -18.80
N ILE A 374 56.06 27.59 -17.50
CA ILE A 374 54.90 26.91 -16.91
C ILE A 374 54.16 27.87 -15.98
N LEU A 375 52.88 28.12 -16.29
CA LEU A 375 51.98 28.86 -15.39
C LEU A 375 51.23 27.91 -14.47
N VAL A 376 51.39 28.09 -13.16
CA VAL A 376 50.61 27.36 -12.14
C VAL A 376 49.48 28.26 -11.64
N THR A 377 48.24 27.89 -11.93
CA THR A 377 47.04 28.62 -11.51
C THR A 377 45.97 27.69 -10.92
N SER A 378 44.92 28.27 -10.36
CA SER A 378 43.83 27.56 -9.69
C SER A 378 42.48 28.21 -9.98
N SER A 379 41.40 27.43 -9.89
CA SER A 379 40.03 27.88 -10.17
C SER A 379 39.50 28.80 -9.08
N VAL A 380 39.92 28.58 -7.84
CA VAL A 380 39.56 29.39 -6.67
C VAL A 380 40.78 29.67 -5.79
N GLN A 381 40.61 30.55 -4.79
CA GLN A 381 41.66 30.83 -3.82
C GLN A 381 41.87 29.63 -2.89
N GLU A 382 43.07 29.52 -2.30
CA GLU A 382 43.42 28.50 -1.30
C GLU A 382 43.50 27.03 -1.79
N GLU A 383 43.52 26.77 -3.10
CA GLU A 383 43.73 25.40 -3.67
C GLU A 383 45.20 24.92 -3.63
N GLY A 384 46.10 25.68 -3.02
CA GLY A 384 47.51 25.27 -2.87
C GLY A 384 48.42 25.63 -4.05
N LYS A 385 48.01 26.51 -4.98
CA LYS A 385 48.84 26.95 -6.13
C LYS A 385 50.29 27.31 -5.78
N SER A 386 50.52 28.13 -4.75
CA SER A 386 51.88 28.54 -4.34
C SER A 386 52.69 27.37 -3.78
N PHE A 387 52.02 26.43 -3.09
CA PHE A 387 52.64 25.21 -2.58
C PHE A 387 53.09 24.30 -3.73
N VAL A 388 52.21 24.07 -4.71
CA VAL A 388 52.52 23.26 -5.89
C VAL A 388 53.66 23.89 -6.69
N ALA A 389 53.61 25.20 -6.95
CA ALA A 389 54.64 25.91 -7.69
C ALA A 389 56.02 25.82 -7.03
N ALA A 390 56.11 26.03 -5.71
CA ALA A 390 57.39 25.97 -4.97
C ALA A 390 58.03 24.58 -5.03
N ASN A 391 57.23 23.55 -4.74
CA ASN A 391 57.70 22.17 -4.72
C ASN A 391 58.01 21.63 -6.11
N MET A 392 57.25 22.05 -7.12
CA MET A 392 57.54 21.73 -8.51
C MET A 392 58.86 22.34 -8.98
N ALA A 393 59.10 23.61 -8.63
CA ALA A 393 60.35 24.29 -8.98
C ALA A 393 61.58 23.58 -8.38
N VAL A 394 61.47 23.11 -7.13
CA VAL A 394 62.50 22.28 -6.47
C VAL A 394 62.63 20.92 -7.16
N ALA A 395 61.52 20.26 -7.52
CA ALA A 395 61.56 18.97 -8.20
C ALA A 395 62.23 19.07 -9.58
N LEU A 396 61.98 20.14 -10.34
CA LEU A 396 62.63 20.41 -11.63
C LEU A 396 64.13 20.72 -11.45
N SER A 397 64.50 21.53 -10.46
CA SER A 397 65.92 21.88 -10.23
C SER A 397 66.78 20.67 -9.82
N GLN A 398 66.19 19.66 -9.17
CA GLN A 398 66.83 18.39 -8.84
C GLN A 398 67.26 17.56 -10.07
N LEU A 399 66.70 17.81 -11.27
CA LEU A 399 67.17 17.20 -12.53
C LEU A 399 68.41 17.90 -13.10
N GLY A 400 68.95 18.91 -12.42
CA GLY A 400 70.07 19.71 -12.91
C GLY A 400 69.65 20.86 -13.83
N GLN A 401 68.34 21.05 -14.06
CA GLN A 401 67.81 22.18 -14.83
C GLN A 401 67.95 23.49 -14.05
N LYS A 402 68.23 24.60 -14.74
CA LYS A 402 68.19 25.95 -14.17
C LYS A 402 66.74 26.42 -14.14
N VAL A 403 66.20 26.60 -12.93
CA VAL A 403 64.80 26.96 -12.72
C VAL A 403 64.72 28.34 -12.09
N LEU A 404 63.84 29.19 -12.62
CA LEU A 404 63.47 30.48 -12.04
C LEU A 404 61.99 30.43 -11.62
N LEU A 405 61.72 30.55 -10.33
CA LEU A 405 60.36 30.65 -9.80
C LEU A 405 59.98 32.11 -9.63
N ILE A 406 58.92 32.56 -10.30
CA ILE A 406 58.43 33.94 -10.23
C ILE A 406 57.10 33.96 -9.46
N ASP A 407 57.00 34.71 -8.37
CA ASP A 407 55.72 34.91 -7.67
C ASP A 407 54.85 35.95 -8.42
N GLY A 408 54.02 35.45 -9.34
CA GLY A 408 53.07 36.29 -10.10
C GLY A 408 51.86 36.80 -9.29
N ASP A 409 51.67 36.40 -8.03
CA ASP A 409 50.57 36.88 -7.19
C ASP A 409 50.96 38.18 -6.47
N LEU A 410 50.86 39.31 -7.18
CA LEU A 410 51.18 40.64 -6.63
C LEU A 410 50.24 41.08 -5.49
N ARG A 411 49.08 40.41 -5.32
CA ARG A 411 48.10 40.80 -4.31
C ARG A 411 48.37 40.14 -2.96
N ARG A 412 48.76 38.86 -2.96
CA ARG A 412 49.07 38.10 -1.75
C ARG A 412 50.29 37.20 -1.99
N PRO A 413 51.49 37.77 -2.22
CA PRO A 413 52.69 36.99 -2.49
C PRO A 413 53.02 36.08 -1.30
N ARG A 414 53.44 34.85 -1.60
CA ARG A 414 53.71 33.81 -0.60
C ARG A 414 55.06 33.15 -0.77
N GLN A 415 55.70 33.25 -1.95
CA GLN A 415 56.92 32.49 -2.20
C GLN A 415 58.09 32.95 -1.34
N HIS A 416 58.27 34.26 -1.12
CA HIS A 416 59.28 34.76 -0.17
C HIS A 416 59.15 34.11 1.22
N ARG A 417 57.91 33.88 1.71
CA ARG A 417 57.68 33.18 3.00
C ARG A 417 57.99 31.69 2.92
N ASN A 418 57.64 31.04 1.81
CA ASN A 418 57.90 29.61 1.60
C ASN A 418 59.40 29.29 1.58
N PHE A 419 60.22 30.24 1.09
CA PHE A 419 61.67 30.12 0.97
C PHE A 419 62.45 30.79 2.12
N HIS A 420 61.77 31.53 3.01
CA HIS A 420 62.35 32.36 4.10
C HIS A 420 63.29 33.46 3.57
N LEU A 421 62.81 34.23 2.59
CA LEU A 421 63.51 35.34 1.94
C LEU A 421 62.84 36.68 2.23
N SER A 422 63.57 37.77 1.92
CA SER A 422 63.03 39.13 1.97
C SER A 422 62.10 39.40 0.78
N ASN A 423 61.11 40.26 0.99
CA ASN A 423 60.16 40.73 -0.03
C ASN A 423 60.19 42.26 -0.13
N GLU A 424 61.35 42.87 0.14
CA GLU A 424 61.56 44.32 0.04
C GLU A 424 61.68 44.80 -1.41
N VAL A 425 62.18 43.95 -2.30
CA VAL A 425 62.37 44.21 -3.73
C VAL A 425 61.89 42.99 -4.51
N GLY A 426 61.06 43.18 -5.54
CA GLY A 426 60.56 42.08 -6.37
C GLY A 426 59.95 42.52 -7.71
N VAL A 427 59.06 41.68 -8.24
CA VAL A 427 58.42 41.87 -9.56
C VAL A 427 57.73 43.24 -9.67
N SER A 428 57.05 43.68 -8.61
CA SER A 428 56.34 44.97 -8.61
C SER A 428 57.28 46.15 -8.83
N ASP A 429 58.46 46.14 -8.21
CA ASP A 429 59.43 47.24 -8.25
C ASP A 429 60.12 47.34 -9.60
N PHE A 430 60.41 46.18 -10.22
CA PHE A 430 60.95 46.12 -11.57
C PHE A 430 59.93 46.60 -12.61
N LEU A 431 58.68 46.14 -12.52
CA LEU A 431 57.61 46.56 -13.45
C LEU A 431 57.24 48.05 -13.30
N SER A 432 57.41 48.64 -12.11
CA SER A 432 57.21 50.07 -11.90
C SER A 432 58.42 50.93 -12.29
N GLY A 433 59.56 50.32 -12.65
CA GLY A 433 60.80 51.02 -12.99
C GLY A 433 61.59 51.56 -11.79
N ALA A 434 61.27 51.11 -10.57
CA ALA A 434 62.02 51.46 -9.37
C ALA A 434 63.38 50.71 -9.32
N VAL A 435 63.45 49.56 -9.98
CA VAL A 435 64.66 48.78 -10.20
C VAL A 435 64.93 48.69 -11.70
N ALA A 436 66.16 48.97 -12.11
CA ALA A 436 66.52 49.10 -13.53
C ALA A 436 66.88 47.77 -14.20
N SER A 437 67.50 46.83 -13.48
CA SER A 437 67.92 45.53 -14.02
C SER A 437 67.05 44.39 -13.50
N PRO A 438 66.64 43.43 -14.35
CA PRO A 438 65.94 42.23 -13.88
C PRO A 438 66.84 41.32 -13.03
N GLU A 439 68.16 41.47 -13.10
CA GLU A 439 69.10 40.71 -12.27
C GLU A 439 69.04 41.13 -10.79
N ASP A 440 68.69 42.39 -10.52
CA ASP A 440 68.66 42.97 -9.16
C ASP A 440 67.48 42.48 -8.32
N ILE A 441 66.47 41.86 -8.96
CA ILE A 441 65.28 41.30 -8.29
C ILE A 441 65.36 39.77 -8.13
N ILE A 442 66.43 39.13 -8.63
CA ILE A 442 66.62 37.67 -8.54
C ILE A 442 67.34 37.33 -7.23
N GLN A 443 66.69 36.49 -6.41
CA GLN A 443 67.25 36.01 -5.14
C GLN A 443 67.63 34.52 -5.23
N LYS A 444 68.68 34.13 -4.50
CA LYS A 444 69.06 32.72 -4.35
C LYS A 444 68.14 32.03 -3.37
N SER A 445 67.47 30.95 -3.81
CA SER A 445 66.49 30.20 -3.00
C SER A 445 67.12 29.37 -1.86
N GLY A 446 68.43 29.13 -1.93
CA GLY A 446 69.15 28.18 -1.08
C GLY A 446 69.08 26.72 -1.57
N VAL A 447 68.44 26.47 -2.72
CA VAL A 447 68.41 25.17 -3.41
C VAL A 447 69.27 25.24 -4.68
N VAL A 448 70.02 24.18 -4.97
CA VAL A 448 70.88 24.12 -6.16
C VAL A 448 70.03 24.25 -7.43
N ASN A 449 70.50 25.09 -8.36
CA ASN A 449 69.86 25.41 -9.64
C ASN A 449 68.46 26.03 -9.56
N LEU A 450 68.07 26.60 -8.42
CA LEU A 450 66.79 27.29 -8.26
C LEU A 450 66.97 28.72 -7.78
N ASP A 451 66.51 29.66 -8.57
CA ASP A 451 66.42 31.08 -8.25
C ASP A 451 64.95 31.52 -8.13
N ILE A 452 64.70 32.62 -7.43
CA ILE A 452 63.34 33.10 -7.13
C ILE A 452 63.23 34.62 -7.26
N ILE A 453 62.08 35.08 -7.74
CA ILE A 453 61.67 36.49 -7.78
C ILE A 453 60.39 36.67 -6.96
#